data_AF-X0VPL9-F1
#
_entry.id   AF-X0VPL9-F1
#
_cell.length_a   1.000
_cell.length_b   1.000
_cell.length_c   1.000
_cell.angle_alpha   90.00
_cell.angle_beta   90.00
_cell.angle_gamma   90.00
#
_symmetry.space_group_name_H-M   'P 1'
#
loop_
_entity.id
_entity.type
_entity.pdbx_description
1 polymer ?
#
loop_
_entity_poly.entity_id
_entity_poly.type
_entity_poly.pdbx_seq_one_letter_code
_entity_poly.pdbx_strand_id
1 'polypeptide(L)'
;SGAFIDYMHRTQLLAQKGKFVADVLYYYGDHVPNVFPFKYSDPAGVLPGFDYDVTDETVFLQLKIKDGKIAVPGGVEYRVLVLPDHKILSMAVLEKVDELLQQGARVIGYKPENLVSLVGDEKEQKRFHELADKIWGIEPSEKGEKKYGEGHVAWGVTAREYFLSKGVPADFNVEESNSKTDYDYIHYTIGESEVYFVSNQTTKRQKIHCQFRISGFQPELWDALTGEIREAKAFAQKDGLITVPLTLEPYGALFVV
;
A
#
# COMPACT_ATOMS: atom_id res chain seq x y z
N SER A 1 -12.68 24.89 23.54
CA SER A 1 -12.63 24.60 22.10
C SER A 1 -14.05 24.31 21.61
N GLY A 2 -14.35 24.52 20.34
CA GLY A 2 -15.66 24.16 19.75
C GLY A 2 -15.64 22.77 19.11
N ALA A 3 -16.80 22.22 18.77
CA ALA A 3 -16.96 20.85 18.28
C ALA A 3 -16.04 20.48 17.09
N PHE A 4 -15.80 21.41 16.17
CA PHE A 4 -14.88 21.20 15.04
C PHE A 4 -13.41 21.04 15.48
N ILE A 5 -12.97 21.86 16.44
CA ILE A 5 -11.59 21.77 16.97
C ILE A 5 -11.43 20.46 17.75
N ASP A 6 -12.44 20.05 18.52
CA ASP A 6 -12.39 18.79 19.27
C ASP A 6 -12.37 17.58 18.33
N TYR A 7 -13.14 17.62 17.24
CA TYR A 7 -13.06 16.61 16.17
C TYR A 7 -11.64 16.51 15.60
N MET A 8 -11.02 17.65 15.23
CA MET A 8 -9.65 17.64 14.71
C MET A 8 -8.66 17.10 15.74
N HIS A 9 -8.76 17.51 17.01
CA HIS A 9 -7.89 17.00 18.07
C HIS A 9 -7.98 15.48 18.24
N ARG A 10 -9.19 14.92 18.28
CA ARG A 10 -9.38 13.47 18.43
C ARG A 10 -8.87 12.69 17.22
N THR A 11 -9.18 13.17 16.01
CA THR A 11 -8.73 12.55 14.75
C THR A 11 -7.20 12.59 14.63
N GLN A 12 -6.58 13.74 14.90
CA GLN A 12 -5.13 13.90 14.83
C GLN A 12 -4.40 13.13 15.92
N LEU A 13 -4.99 13.00 17.12
CA LEU A 13 -4.41 12.19 18.20
C LEU A 13 -4.23 10.73 17.77
N LEU A 14 -5.25 10.13 17.14
CA LEU A 14 -5.16 8.76 16.63
C LEU A 14 -4.18 8.65 15.47
N ALA A 15 -4.24 9.57 14.50
CA ALA A 15 -3.33 9.56 13.36
C ALA A 15 -1.85 9.72 13.75
N GLN A 16 -1.53 10.52 14.78
CA GLN A 16 -0.16 10.74 15.24
C GLN A 16 0.39 9.60 16.10
N LYS A 17 -0.47 8.91 16.84
CA LYS A 17 -0.09 7.72 17.62
C LYS A 17 -0.01 6.46 16.75
N GLY A 18 -0.79 6.44 15.67
CA GLY A 18 -0.89 5.36 14.72
C GLY A 18 0.38 5.18 13.90
N LYS A 19 0.74 3.93 13.67
CA LYS A 19 1.66 3.55 12.60
C LYS A 19 0.84 3.14 11.40
N PHE A 20 0.99 3.85 10.29
CA PHE A 20 0.25 3.60 9.05
C PHE A 20 0.46 2.17 8.54
N VAL A 21 -0.61 1.60 7.98
CA VAL A 21 -0.64 0.27 7.38
C VAL A 21 -0.97 0.40 5.90
N ALA A 22 -0.07 -0.11 5.08
CA ALA A 22 -0.22 -0.21 3.63
C ALA A 22 0.42 -1.51 3.14
N ASP A 23 -0.07 -2.05 2.02
CA ASP A 23 0.44 -3.30 1.47
C ASP A 23 1.58 -3.09 0.47
N VAL A 24 1.68 -1.89 -0.11
CA VAL A 24 2.60 -1.59 -1.20
C VAL A 24 3.51 -0.41 -0.87
N LEU A 25 4.77 -0.54 -1.23
CA LEU A 25 5.69 0.59 -1.36
C LEU A 25 5.93 0.85 -2.85
N TYR A 26 5.67 2.06 -3.32
CA TYR A 26 5.90 2.47 -4.70
C TYR A 26 7.18 3.31 -4.80
N TYR A 27 8.15 2.85 -5.59
CA TYR A 27 9.31 3.66 -5.96
C TYR A 27 8.95 4.54 -7.16
N TYR A 28 9.04 5.85 -7.00
CA TYR A 28 8.62 6.79 -8.04
C TYR A 28 9.74 7.21 -9.00
N GLY A 29 10.93 6.64 -8.86
CA GLY A 29 12.09 7.00 -9.68
C GLY A 29 12.81 8.25 -9.17
N ASP A 30 13.86 8.63 -9.88
CA ASP A 30 14.77 9.75 -9.60
C ASP A 30 14.71 10.85 -10.69
N HIS A 31 13.74 10.75 -11.60
CA HIS A 31 13.55 11.69 -12.71
C HIS A 31 13.23 13.11 -12.21
N VAL A 32 13.70 14.13 -12.94
CA VAL A 32 13.44 15.55 -12.61
C VAL A 32 12.60 16.19 -13.72
N PRO A 33 11.52 16.94 -13.42
CA PRO A 33 10.99 17.22 -12.08
C PRO A 33 10.31 16.00 -11.45
N ASN A 34 10.60 15.76 -10.17
CA ASN A 34 10.04 14.63 -9.44
C ASN A 34 8.86 15.10 -8.58
N VAL A 35 7.70 15.27 -9.22
CA VAL A 35 6.45 15.66 -8.53
C VAL A 35 5.54 14.46 -8.52
N PHE A 36 5.39 13.82 -7.36
CA PHE A 36 4.48 12.70 -7.23
C PHE A 36 3.03 13.15 -7.44
N PRO A 37 2.26 12.51 -8.33
CA PRO A 37 0.87 12.91 -8.61
C PRO A 37 -0.04 12.63 -7.41
N PHE A 38 -1.27 13.13 -7.47
CA PHE A 38 -2.27 12.83 -6.46
C PHE A 38 -2.56 11.33 -6.37
N LYS A 39 -2.88 10.82 -5.17
CA LYS A 39 -3.14 9.40 -4.87
C LYS A 39 -4.16 8.73 -5.80
N TYR A 40 -5.16 9.46 -6.28
CA TYR A 40 -6.17 8.92 -7.21
C TYR A 40 -5.60 8.50 -8.58
N SER A 41 -4.39 8.94 -8.93
CA SER A 41 -3.69 8.47 -10.14
C SER A 41 -3.18 7.04 -10.01
N ASP A 42 -3.01 6.54 -8.78
CA ASP A 42 -2.65 5.16 -8.43
C ASP A 42 -1.56 4.54 -9.32
N PRO A 43 -0.36 5.13 -9.40
CA PRO A 43 0.75 4.56 -10.17
C PRO A 43 1.21 3.19 -9.63
N ALA A 44 0.89 2.88 -8.37
CA ALA A 44 1.11 1.55 -7.80
C ALA A 44 0.14 0.50 -8.35
N GLY A 45 -1.00 0.92 -8.92
CA GLY A 45 -2.07 0.05 -9.40
C GLY A 45 -2.67 -0.82 -8.29
N VAL A 46 -2.79 -0.30 -7.06
CA VAL A 46 -3.23 -1.07 -5.90
C VAL A 46 -4.66 -0.76 -5.47
N LEU A 47 -5.21 0.40 -5.86
CA LEU A 47 -6.53 0.84 -5.43
C LEU A 47 -7.65 0.20 -6.28
N PRO A 48 -8.88 0.04 -5.73
CA PRO A 48 -9.29 0.30 -4.34
C PRO A 48 -9.09 -0.90 -3.41
N GLY A 49 -9.18 -0.63 -2.11
CA GLY A 49 -9.23 -1.63 -1.03
C GLY A 49 -7.88 -2.08 -0.48
N PHE A 50 -6.80 -1.55 -1.04
CA PHE A 50 -5.44 -1.63 -0.50
C PHE A 50 -4.92 -0.19 -0.36
N ASP A 51 -3.75 -0.03 0.23
CA ASP A 51 -3.10 1.28 0.30
C ASP A 51 -1.60 1.16 0.02
N TYR A 52 -0.96 2.29 -0.28
CA TYR A 52 0.44 2.38 -0.61
C TYR A 52 1.08 3.67 -0.11
N ASP A 53 2.38 3.58 0.18
CA ASP A 53 3.26 4.72 0.36
C ASP A 53 4.21 4.84 -0.83
N VAL A 54 4.89 5.99 -0.91
CA VAL A 54 5.85 6.31 -1.97
C VAL A 54 7.25 6.48 -1.38
N THR A 55 8.26 6.04 -2.10
CA THR A 55 9.67 6.17 -1.71
C THR A 55 10.49 6.79 -2.82
N ASP A 56 11.43 7.63 -2.42
CA ASP A 56 12.51 8.14 -3.27
C ASP A 56 13.69 7.18 -3.28
N GLU A 57 14.75 7.50 -4.04
CA GLU A 57 15.96 6.67 -4.11
C GLU A 57 16.70 6.64 -2.77
N THR A 58 16.73 7.75 -2.04
CA THR A 58 17.41 7.88 -0.74
C THR A 58 16.91 6.85 0.27
N VAL A 59 15.60 6.71 0.41
CA VAL A 59 14.97 5.73 1.30
C VAL A 59 14.98 4.34 0.67
N PHE A 60 14.83 4.22 -0.65
CA PHE A 60 14.87 2.95 -1.37
C PHE A 60 16.17 2.17 -1.11
N LEU A 61 17.32 2.85 -1.15
CA LEU A 61 18.62 2.21 -0.92
C LEU A 61 18.80 1.71 0.53
N GLN A 62 17.97 2.17 1.46
CA GLN A 62 18.00 1.78 2.87
C GLN A 62 16.99 0.69 3.23
N LEU A 63 16.19 0.23 2.26
CA LEU A 63 15.21 -0.83 2.47
C LEU A 63 15.87 -2.13 2.94
N LYS A 64 15.16 -2.87 3.79
CA LYS A 64 15.59 -4.18 4.30
C LYS A 64 14.44 -5.18 4.20
N ILE A 65 14.76 -6.46 4.21
CA ILE A 65 13.75 -7.51 4.37
C ILE A 65 13.66 -7.94 5.83
N LYS A 66 12.43 -7.96 6.35
CA LYS A 66 12.10 -8.46 7.67
C LYS A 66 10.86 -9.33 7.57
N ASP A 67 10.96 -10.59 7.97
CA ASP A 67 9.87 -11.57 7.94
C ASP A 67 9.17 -11.65 6.57
N GLY A 68 9.95 -11.54 5.48
CA GLY A 68 9.45 -11.57 4.10
C GLY A 68 8.75 -10.29 3.62
N LYS A 69 8.81 -9.20 4.40
CA LYS A 69 8.28 -7.88 4.05
C LYS A 69 9.39 -6.86 3.82
N ILE A 70 9.10 -5.85 3.01
CA ILE A 70 9.97 -4.70 2.76
C ILE A 70 9.81 -3.72 3.92
N ALA A 71 10.86 -3.51 4.71
CA ALA A 71 10.88 -2.58 5.82
C ALA A 71 11.62 -1.29 5.45
N VAL A 72 10.97 -0.14 5.66
CA VAL A 72 11.60 1.20 5.53
C VAL A 72 12.29 1.63 6.84
N PRO A 73 13.29 2.52 6.77
CA PRO A 73 13.75 3.29 7.94
C PRO A 73 12.56 4.01 8.59
N GLY A 74 12.21 3.65 9.82
CA GLY A 74 10.96 4.08 10.49
C GLY A 74 10.03 2.92 10.84
N GLY A 75 10.29 1.74 10.29
CA GLY A 75 9.70 0.48 10.72
C GLY A 75 8.38 0.12 10.07
N VAL A 76 7.81 0.95 9.19
CA VAL A 76 6.67 0.56 8.34
C VAL A 76 7.11 -0.57 7.41
N GLU A 77 6.22 -1.54 7.20
CA GLU A 77 6.51 -2.77 6.47
C GLU A 77 5.48 -2.97 5.36
N TYR A 78 5.93 -3.34 4.17
CA TYR A 78 5.11 -3.52 2.98
C TYR A 78 5.26 -4.94 2.43
N ARG A 79 4.22 -5.48 1.81
CA ARG A 79 4.23 -6.85 1.26
C ARG A 79 4.88 -6.91 -0.12
N VAL A 80 4.77 -5.83 -0.90
CA VAL A 80 5.24 -5.75 -2.28
C VAL A 80 5.88 -4.39 -2.53
N LEU A 81 6.99 -4.39 -3.26
CA LEU A 81 7.62 -3.21 -3.82
C LEU A 81 7.17 -3.06 -5.29
N VAL A 82 6.68 -1.90 -5.68
CA VAL A 82 6.34 -1.59 -7.08
C VAL A 82 7.38 -0.62 -7.64
N LEU A 83 7.93 -0.96 -8.80
CA LEU A 83 8.85 -0.13 -9.58
C LEU A 83 8.09 0.70 -10.62
N PRO A 84 8.64 1.84 -11.07
CA PRO A 84 7.97 2.68 -12.05
C PRO A 84 7.89 2.00 -13.42
N ASP A 85 6.84 2.30 -14.17
CA ASP A 85 6.52 1.67 -15.46
C ASP A 85 7.35 2.19 -16.64
N HIS A 86 8.05 3.33 -16.47
CA HIS A 86 8.88 3.95 -17.50
C HIS A 86 10.18 3.20 -17.81
N LYS A 87 10.47 2.08 -17.12
CA LYS A 87 11.62 1.18 -17.38
C LYS A 87 12.99 1.84 -17.31
N ILE A 88 13.15 2.86 -16.46
CA ILE A 88 14.44 3.53 -16.25
C ILE A 88 14.79 3.37 -14.77
N LEU A 89 15.99 2.90 -14.44
CA LEU A 89 16.49 2.79 -13.06
C LEU A 89 17.97 3.16 -13.00
N SER A 90 18.44 3.69 -11.86
CA SER A 90 19.87 3.83 -11.60
C SER A 90 20.49 2.44 -11.40
N MET A 91 21.81 2.32 -11.58
CA MET A 91 22.51 1.07 -11.27
C MET A 91 22.36 0.72 -9.78
N ALA A 92 22.45 1.70 -8.89
CA ALA A 92 22.32 1.51 -7.45
C ALA A 92 20.94 0.94 -7.07
N VAL A 93 19.86 1.44 -7.69
CA VAL A 93 18.51 0.91 -7.49
C VAL A 93 18.40 -0.51 -8.02
N LEU A 94 18.95 -0.81 -9.20
CA LEU A 94 18.91 -2.17 -9.76
C LEU A 94 19.67 -3.16 -8.87
N GLU A 95 20.84 -2.78 -8.35
CA GLU A 95 21.59 -3.58 -7.37
C GLU A 95 20.82 -3.78 -6.08
N LYS A 96 20.11 -2.74 -5.63
CA LYS A 96 19.26 -2.86 -4.44
C LYS A 96 18.06 -3.78 -4.68
N VAL A 97 17.46 -3.75 -5.87
CA VAL A 97 16.41 -4.71 -6.26
C VAL A 97 16.94 -6.14 -6.26
N ASP A 98 18.15 -6.37 -6.82
CA ASP A 98 18.82 -7.67 -6.74
C ASP A 98 18.95 -8.14 -5.29
N GLU A 99 19.51 -7.29 -4.42
CA GLU A 99 19.70 -7.57 -3.00
C GLU A 99 18.38 -7.94 -2.30
N LEU A 100 17.34 -7.14 -2.47
CA LEU A 100 16.03 -7.36 -1.85
C LEU A 100 15.39 -8.67 -2.35
N LEU A 101 15.45 -8.95 -3.65
CA LEU A 101 14.93 -10.20 -4.21
C LEU A 101 15.70 -11.41 -3.69
N GLN A 102 17.03 -11.34 -3.57
CA GLN A 102 17.83 -12.42 -2.97
C GLN A 102 17.38 -12.73 -1.54
N GLN A 103 16.95 -11.71 -0.79
CA GLN A 103 16.46 -11.83 0.59
C GLN A 103 14.95 -12.16 0.71
N GLY A 104 14.26 -12.45 -0.40
CA GLY A 104 12.86 -12.89 -0.36
C GLY A 104 11.81 -11.83 -0.68
N ALA A 105 12.21 -10.65 -1.15
CA ALA A 105 11.26 -9.61 -1.54
C ALA A 105 10.32 -10.06 -2.67
N ARG A 106 9.15 -9.41 -2.73
CA ARG A 106 8.27 -9.45 -3.89
C ARG A 106 8.30 -8.09 -4.58
N VAL A 107 8.65 -8.09 -5.85
CA VAL A 107 8.78 -6.88 -6.67
C VAL A 107 7.83 -6.98 -7.85
N ILE A 108 7.08 -5.91 -8.12
CA ILE A 108 6.30 -5.75 -9.35
C ILE A 108 6.94 -4.63 -10.16
N GLY A 109 7.24 -4.90 -11.42
CA GLY A 109 7.84 -3.91 -12.30
C GLY A 109 8.34 -4.55 -13.58
N TYR A 110 8.23 -3.80 -14.69
CA TYR A 110 8.85 -4.23 -15.94
C TYR A 110 10.37 -4.26 -15.81
N LYS A 111 11.00 -5.09 -16.64
CA LYS A 111 12.45 -5.07 -16.82
C LYS A 111 12.88 -3.66 -17.20
N PRO A 112 13.85 -3.06 -16.49
CA PRO A 112 14.37 -1.76 -16.86
C PRO A 112 15.19 -1.89 -18.17
N GLU A 113 15.03 -0.91 -19.05
CA GLU A 113 15.66 -0.88 -20.38
C GLU A 113 16.79 0.16 -20.44
N ASN A 114 16.73 1.18 -19.59
CA ASN A 114 17.70 2.27 -19.62
C ASN A 114 18.21 2.60 -18.22
N LEU A 115 19.50 2.95 -18.14
CA LEU A 115 20.14 3.43 -16.93
C LEU A 115 19.83 4.93 -16.76
N VAL A 116 19.57 5.37 -15.53
CA VAL A 116 19.46 6.81 -15.23
C VAL A 116 20.85 7.43 -15.31
N SER A 117 21.18 8.05 -16.45
CA SER A 117 22.15 9.15 -16.64
C SER A 117 22.87 9.06 -18.00
N LEU A 118 23.55 10.15 -18.37
CA LEU A 118 24.61 10.18 -19.39
C LEU A 118 25.96 9.67 -18.83
N VAL A 119 25.98 9.19 -17.59
CA VAL A 119 27.17 8.86 -16.78
C VAL A 119 27.18 7.37 -16.53
N GLY A 120 27.51 6.62 -17.57
CA GLY A 120 27.84 5.21 -17.47
C GLY A 120 28.67 4.85 -18.68
N ASP A 121 29.90 4.40 -18.44
CA ASP A 121 30.72 3.89 -19.53
C ASP A 121 30.09 2.61 -20.11
N GLU A 122 30.58 2.15 -21.27
CA GLU A 122 30.03 0.94 -21.91
C GLU A 122 30.01 -0.28 -20.98
N LYS A 123 30.88 -0.32 -19.96
CA LYS A 123 30.94 -1.42 -19.00
C LYS A 123 29.79 -1.36 -18.00
N GLU A 124 29.46 -0.18 -17.50
CA GLU A 124 28.32 -0.02 -16.59
C GLU A 124 27.00 -0.32 -17.29
N GLN A 125 26.83 0.14 -18.53
CA GLN A 125 25.66 -0.22 -19.34
C GLN A 125 25.59 -1.73 -19.54
N LYS A 126 26.71 -2.39 -19.87
CA LYS A 126 26.74 -3.84 -20.01
C LYS A 126 26.35 -4.56 -18.71
N ARG A 127 26.91 -4.14 -17.57
CA ARG A 127 26.60 -4.70 -16.25
C ARG A 127 25.12 -4.52 -15.88
N PHE A 128 24.55 -3.36 -16.21
CA PHE A 128 23.13 -3.08 -16.00
C PHE A 128 22.24 -4.06 -16.77
N HIS A 129 22.49 -4.24 -18.06
CA HIS A 129 21.74 -5.17 -18.89
C HIS A 129 21.93 -6.62 -18.43
N GLU A 130 23.16 -7.02 -18.11
CA GLU A 130 23.45 -8.37 -17.58
C GLU A 130 22.67 -8.65 -16.29
N LEU A 131 22.59 -7.68 -15.38
CA LEU A 131 21.83 -7.82 -14.12
C LEU A 131 20.31 -7.82 -14.36
N ALA A 132 19.80 -6.94 -15.23
CA ALA A 132 18.40 -6.92 -15.61
C ALA A 132 17.97 -8.24 -16.30
N ASP A 133 18.78 -8.77 -17.21
CA ASP A 133 18.60 -10.06 -17.87
C ASP A 133 18.57 -11.20 -16.86
N LYS A 134 19.44 -11.15 -15.85
CA LYS A 134 19.51 -12.15 -14.79
C LYS A 134 18.22 -12.17 -13.96
N ILE A 135 17.70 -11.00 -13.59
CA ILE A 135 16.49 -10.85 -12.76
C ILE A 135 15.23 -11.19 -13.58
N TRP A 136 14.95 -10.48 -14.68
CA TRP A 136 13.69 -10.63 -15.44
C TRP A 136 13.75 -11.70 -16.54
N GLY A 137 14.94 -11.99 -17.07
CA GLY A 137 15.12 -12.76 -18.31
C GLY A 137 15.58 -11.86 -19.46
N ILE A 138 16.17 -12.47 -20.49
CA ILE A 138 16.72 -11.75 -21.66
C ILE A 138 15.57 -11.08 -22.43
N GLU A 139 14.53 -11.84 -22.76
CA GLU A 139 13.36 -11.35 -23.48
C GLU A 139 12.08 -11.78 -22.72
N PRO A 140 11.71 -11.07 -21.64
CA PRO A 140 10.51 -11.41 -20.90
C PRO A 140 9.27 -11.17 -21.78
N SER A 141 8.24 -12.01 -21.61
CA SER A 141 6.92 -11.80 -22.22
C SER A 141 6.27 -10.51 -21.72
N GLU A 142 5.14 -10.10 -22.32
CA GLU A 142 4.40 -8.91 -21.88
C GLU A 142 3.95 -8.99 -20.41
N LYS A 143 3.58 -10.19 -19.96
CA LYS A 143 3.17 -10.49 -18.59
C LYS A 143 3.86 -11.76 -18.11
N GLY A 144 4.29 -11.76 -16.85
CA GLY A 144 4.95 -12.91 -16.27
C GLY A 144 5.31 -12.74 -14.80
N GLU A 145 5.76 -13.83 -14.20
CA GLU A 145 6.33 -13.88 -12.85
C GLU A 145 7.50 -14.85 -12.89
N LYS A 146 8.60 -14.49 -12.23
CA LYS A 146 9.81 -15.29 -12.16
C LYS A 146 10.33 -15.30 -10.74
N LYS A 147 10.65 -16.50 -10.25
CA LYS A 147 11.39 -16.65 -9.00
C LYS A 147 12.84 -16.24 -9.22
N TYR A 148 13.38 -15.42 -8.33
CA TYR A 148 14.77 -14.96 -8.37
C TYR A 148 15.32 -14.84 -6.96
N GLY A 149 16.39 -15.58 -6.66
CA GLY A 149 16.83 -15.79 -5.28
C GLY A 149 15.72 -16.46 -4.45
N GLU A 150 15.47 -15.93 -3.25
CA GLU A 150 14.34 -16.33 -2.41
C GLU A 150 13.04 -15.59 -2.77
N GLY A 151 13.14 -14.51 -3.53
CA GLY A 151 12.07 -13.60 -3.90
C GLY A 151 11.40 -13.90 -5.24
N HIS A 152 10.50 -13.01 -5.63
CA HIS A 152 9.75 -13.08 -6.87
C HIS A 152 9.66 -11.71 -7.53
N VAL A 153 9.84 -11.69 -8.85
CA VAL A 153 9.58 -10.51 -9.68
C VAL A 153 8.42 -10.79 -10.62
N ALA A 154 7.43 -9.90 -10.67
CA ALA A 154 6.27 -9.97 -11.56
C ALA A 154 6.16 -8.71 -12.41
N TRP A 155 5.58 -8.84 -13.60
CA TRP A 155 5.38 -7.73 -14.54
C TRP A 155 4.14 -7.95 -15.40
N GLY A 156 3.63 -6.88 -16.02
CA GLY A 156 2.36 -6.93 -16.75
C GLY A 156 1.14 -7.19 -15.87
N VAL A 157 1.23 -6.87 -14.57
CA VAL A 157 0.14 -6.99 -13.58
C VAL A 157 0.12 -5.76 -12.69
N THR A 158 -1.07 -5.32 -12.31
CA THR A 158 -1.24 -4.32 -11.26
C THR A 158 -1.00 -4.94 -9.88
N ALA A 159 -0.61 -4.15 -8.88
CA ALA A 159 -0.42 -4.67 -7.53
C ALA A 159 -1.71 -5.26 -6.93
N ARG A 160 -2.87 -4.65 -7.25
CA ARG A 160 -4.17 -5.17 -6.84
C ARG A 160 -4.46 -6.54 -7.42
N GLU A 161 -4.30 -6.72 -8.73
CA GLU A 161 -4.47 -8.02 -9.39
C GLU A 161 -3.50 -9.05 -8.83
N TYR A 162 -2.26 -8.65 -8.57
CA TYR A 162 -1.26 -9.52 -7.96
C TYR A 162 -1.75 -10.04 -6.60
N PHE A 163 -2.16 -9.17 -5.67
CA PHE A 163 -2.67 -9.59 -4.36
C PHE A 163 -3.87 -10.52 -4.46
N LEU A 164 -4.87 -10.16 -5.27
CA LEU A 164 -6.07 -10.97 -5.44
C LEU A 164 -5.76 -12.34 -6.03
N SER A 165 -4.83 -12.42 -7.00
CA SER A 165 -4.39 -13.69 -7.58
C SER A 165 -3.66 -14.60 -6.58
N LYS A 166 -3.06 -14.02 -5.53
CA LYS A 166 -2.41 -14.74 -4.43
C LYS A 166 -3.35 -15.01 -3.25
N GLY A 167 -4.64 -14.69 -3.38
CA GLY A 167 -5.63 -14.89 -2.32
C GLY A 167 -5.48 -13.92 -1.15
N VAL A 168 -4.79 -12.79 -1.34
CA VAL A 168 -4.74 -11.72 -0.33
C VAL A 168 -5.98 -10.84 -0.52
N PRO A 169 -6.93 -10.84 0.42
CA PRO A 169 -8.11 -9.98 0.31
C PRO A 169 -7.72 -8.51 0.46
N ALA A 170 -8.60 -7.61 0.03
CA ALA A 170 -8.50 -6.17 0.28
C ALA A 170 -8.43 -5.91 1.80
N ASP A 171 -7.64 -4.92 2.21
CA ASP A 171 -7.57 -4.47 3.59
C ASP A 171 -8.88 -3.85 4.07
N PHE A 172 -9.55 -3.13 3.16
CA PHE A 172 -10.87 -2.55 3.36
C PHE A 172 -11.76 -2.78 2.14
N ASN A 173 -13.02 -3.12 2.38
CA ASN A 173 -14.03 -3.23 1.33
C ASN A 173 -15.41 -2.83 1.86
N VAL A 174 -16.29 -2.35 0.98
CA VAL A 174 -17.71 -2.15 1.30
C VAL A 174 -18.52 -3.16 0.51
N GLU A 175 -19.20 -4.08 1.19
CA GLU A 175 -20.01 -5.11 0.54
C GLU A 175 -21.11 -4.46 -0.31
N GLU A 176 -21.41 -5.09 -1.45
CA GLU A 176 -22.44 -4.66 -2.41
C GLU A 176 -22.26 -3.26 -3.00
N SER A 177 -21.13 -2.58 -2.74
CA SER A 177 -20.76 -1.32 -3.37
C SER A 177 -19.79 -1.56 -4.53
N ASN A 178 -20.10 -0.97 -5.68
CA ASN A 178 -19.16 -0.88 -6.81
C ASN A 178 -18.52 0.52 -6.92
N SER A 179 -18.83 1.45 -6.01
CA SER A 179 -18.25 2.79 -6.04
C SER A 179 -16.80 2.74 -5.55
N LYS A 180 -15.92 3.42 -6.30
CA LYS A 180 -14.52 3.63 -5.93
C LYS A 180 -14.29 4.93 -5.16
N THR A 181 -15.33 5.77 -5.02
CA THR A 181 -15.20 7.16 -4.55
C THR A 181 -16.19 7.52 -3.46
N ASP A 182 -17.22 6.71 -3.21
CA ASP A 182 -18.27 7.02 -2.23
C ASP A 182 -17.76 6.86 -0.78
N TYR A 183 -16.72 6.05 -0.60
CA TYR A 183 -16.14 5.74 0.70
C TYR A 183 -14.63 5.79 0.60
N ASP A 184 -14.00 6.30 1.65
CA ASP A 184 -12.55 6.31 1.79
C ASP A 184 -12.15 5.84 3.19
N TYR A 185 -10.95 5.29 3.31
CA TYR A 185 -10.43 4.78 4.57
C TYR A 185 -8.94 5.08 4.73
N ILE A 186 -8.49 5.05 5.98
CA ILE A 186 -7.07 4.93 6.31
C ILE A 186 -6.91 4.00 7.51
N HIS A 187 -5.85 3.19 7.49
CA HIS A 187 -5.60 2.16 8.48
C HIS A 187 -4.30 2.42 9.25
N TYR A 188 -4.37 2.31 10.57
CA TYR A 188 -3.24 2.43 11.49
C TYR A 188 -3.21 1.28 12.48
N THR A 189 -2.01 0.94 12.96
CA THR A 189 -1.81 0.13 14.17
C THR A 189 -1.47 1.03 15.36
N ILE A 190 -2.05 0.78 16.53
CA ILE A 190 -1.68 1.42 17.80
C ILE A 190 -1.49 0.33 18.86
N GLY A 191 -0.24 -0.04 19.12
CA GLY A 191 0.07 -1.19 19.98
C GLY A 191 -0.43 -2.49 19.34
N GLU A 192 -1.41 -3.14 19.96
CA GLU A 192 -2.06 -4.35 19.43
C GLU A 192 -3.43 -4.05 18.75
N SER A 193 -3.86 -2.79 18.73
CA SER A 193 -5.12 -2.37 18.13
C SER A 193 -4.98 -2.00 16.66
N GLU A 194 -6.01 -2.33 15.88
CA GLU A 194 -6.14 -2.01 14.45
C GLU A 194 -7.19 -0.90 14.32
N VAL A 195 -6.81 0.24 13.74
CA VAL A 195 -7.61 1.47 13.73
C VAL A 195 -7.90 1.88 12.30
N TYR A 196 -9.14 1.70 11.87
CA TYR A 196 -9.63 2.13 10.57
C TYR A 196 -10.45 3.41 10.72
N PHE A 197 -10.04 4.49 10.06
CA PHE A 197 -10.88 5.68 9.91
C PHE A 197 -11.66 5.55 8.60
N VAL A 198 -12.98 5.41 8.68
CA VAL A 198 -13.86 5.21 7.52
C VAL A 198 -14.73 6.45 7.32
N SER A 199 -14.78 6.95 6.09
CA SER A 199 -15.49 8.18 5.75
C SER A 199 -16.45 7.99 4.57
N ASN A 200 -17.61 8.65 4.67
CA ASN A 200 -18.58 8.78 3.58
C ASN A 200 -18.27 10.04 2.79
N GLN A 201 -18.04 9.91 1.49
CA GLN A 201 -17.73 11.03 0.59
C GLN A 201 -18.98 11.59 -0.10
N THR A 202 -20.17 11.07 0.23
CA THR A 202 -21.44 11.44 -0.40
C THR A 202 -22.24 12.43 0.44
N THR A 203 -23.16 13.15 -0.21
CA THR A 203 -24.12 14.07 0.43
C THR A 203 -25.28 13.37 1.14
N LYS A 204 -25.30 12.03 1.16
CA LYS A 204 -26.42 11.24 1.67
C LYS A 204 -25.95 10.39 2.85
N ARG A 205 -26.88 10.13 3.76
CA ARG A 205 -26.67 9.14 4.82
C ARG A 205 -26.55 7.76 4.19
N GLN A 206 -25.50 7.03 4.54
CA GLN A 206 -25.21 5.69 4.00
C GLN A 206 -25.31 4.64 5.10
N LYS A 207 -25.88 3.49 4.77
CA LYS A 207 -25.84 2.27 5.60
C LYS A 207 -25.06 1.23 4.83
N ILE A 208 -23.91 0.84 5.37
CA ILE A 208 -22.92 0.04 4.64
C ILE A 208 -22.39 -1.08 5.52
N HIS A 209 -21.98 -2.17 4.89
CA HIS A 209 -21.27 -3.26 5.56
C HIS A 209 -19.79 -3.14 5.18
N CYS A 210 -18.99 -2.64 6.12
CA CYS A 210 -17.56 -2.48 5.94
C CYS A 210 -16.84 -3.75 6.36
N GLN A 211 -15.99 -4.26 5.49
CA GLN A 211 -15.18 -5.44 5.70
C GLN A 211 -13.72 -5.03 5.89
N PHE A 212 -13.08 -5.57 6.93
CA PHE A 212 -11.72 -5.25 7.35
C PHE A 212 -10.89 -6.54 7.38
N ARG A 213 -9.64 -6.48 6.91
CA ARG A 213 -8.74 -7.65 6.85
C ARG A 213 -8.01 -7.93 8.16
N ILE A 214 -8.81 -8.19 9.18
CA ILE A 214 -8.40 -8.51 10.54
C ILE A 214 -9.31 -9.61 11.10
N SER A 215 -8.94 -10.23 12.22
CA SER A 215 -9.78 -11.23 12.90
C SER A 215 -9.44 -11.34 14.38
N GLY A 216 -10.35 -11.89 15.18
CA GLY A 216 -10.13 -12.10 16.61
C GLY A 216 -10.36 -10.87 17.50
N PHE A 217 -10.83 -9.76 16.93
CA PHE A 217 -11.11 -8.52 17.65
C PHE A 217 -12.60 -8.31 17.91
N GLN A 218 -12.92 -7.63 19.01
CA GLN A 218 -14.25 -7.07 19.27
C GLN A 218 -14.22 -5.60 18.82
N PRO A 219 -14.87 -5.22 17.71
CA PRO A 219 -14.76 -3.85 17.22
C PRO A 219 -15.45 -2.85 18.15
N GLU A 220 -14.84 -1.69 18.29
CA GLU A 220 -15.41 -0.49 18.88
C GLU A 220 -15.61 0.58 17.80
N LEU A 221 -16.64 1.39 18.00
CA LEU A 221 -17.03 2.48 17.13
C LEU A 221 -16.83 3.78 17.87
N TRP A 222 -15.87 4.56 17.39
CA TRP A 222 -15.40 5.79 18.01
C TRP A 222 -15.82 6.97 17.13
N ASP A 223 -16.73 7.79 17.65
CA ASP A 223 -17.20 9.00 16.98
C ASP A 223 -16.33 10.18 17.40
N ALA A 224 -15.47 10.64 16.50
CA ALA A 224 -14.59 11.78 16.78
C ALA A 224 -15.35 13.11 16.92
N LEU A 225 -16.57 13.25 16.40
CA LEU A 225 -17.37 14.46 16.52
C LEU A 225 -17.91 14.60 17.95
N THR A 226 -18.52 13.54 18.46
CA THR A 226 -19.15 13.54 19.80
C THR A 226 -18.18 13.16 20.91
N GLY A 227 -17.16 12.35 20.61
CA GLY A 227 -16.30 11.69 21.59
C GLY A 227 -16.90 10.41 22.17
N GLU A 228 -18.04 9.95 21.65
CA GLU A 228 -18.66 8.69 22.08
C GLU A 228 -17.84 7.50 21.60
N ILE A 229 -17.65 6.53 22.50
CA ILE A 229 -17.05 5.22 22.23
C ILE A 229 -18.08 4.17 22.59
N ARG A 230 -18.33 3.23 21.68
CA ARG A 230 -19.26 2.12 21.92
C ARG A 230 -18.82 0.85 21.22
N GLU A 231 -19.07 -0.30 21.82
CA GLU A 231 -18.88 -1.59 21.17
C GLU A 231 -19.82 -1.77 19.97
N ALA A 232 -19.30 -2.38 18.89
CA ALA A 232 -20.11 -2.86 17.80
C ALA A 232 -20.89 -4.11 18.24
N LYS A 233 -22.19 -3.96 18.48
CA LYS A 233 -23.06 -5.08 18.89
C LYS A 233 -23.40 -6.06 17.76
N ALA A 234 -23.25 -5.62 16.52
CA ALA A 234 -23.46 -6.43 15.34
C ALA A 234 -22.19 -6.37 14.50
N PHE A 235 -21.59 -7.53 14.24
CA PHE A 235 -20.52 -7.76 13.28
C PHE A 235 -20.45 -9.26 13.00
N ALA A 236 -19.79 -9.63 11.91
CA ALA A 236 -19.48 -11.02 11.59
C ALA A 236 -17.97 -11.18 11.45
N GLN A 237 -17.45 -12.36 11.78
CA GLN A 237 -16.06 -12.72 11.47
C GLN A 237 -16.06 -13.99 10.64
N LYS A 238 -15.35 -13.96 9.51
CA LYS A 238 -15.24 -15.10 8.60
C LYS A 238 -13.97 -14.99 7.77
N ASP A 239 -13.26 -16.09 7.59
CA ASP A 239 -12.12 -16.21 6.67
C ASP A 239 -11.03 -15.13 6.87
N GLY A 240 -10.76 -14.75 8.13
CA GLY A 240 -9.75 -13.73 8.45
C GLY A 240 -10.21 -12.29 8.21
N LEU A 241 -11.52 -12.07 8.08
CA LEU A 241 -12.15 -10.77 7.87
C LEU A 241 -13.18 -10.49 8.97
N ILE A 242 -13.32 -9.22 9.36
CA ILE A 242 -14.43 -8.72 10.17
C ILE A 242 -15.33 -7.83 9.30
N THR A 243 -16.63 -8.10 9.28
CA THR A 243 -17.63 -7.24 8.63
C THR A 243 -18.46 -6.51 9.68
N VAL A 244 -18.46 -5.18 9.66
CA VAL A 244 -19.19 -4.31 10.59
C VAL A 244 -20.22 -3.45 9.83
N PRO A 245 -21.53 -3.52 10.18
CA PRO A 245 -22.54 -2.62 9.67
C PRO A 245 -22.37 -1.22 10.28
N LEU A 246 -22.13 -0.22 9.43
CA LEU A 246 -21.98 1.18 9.80
C LEU A 246 -23.13 2.02 9.24
N THR A 247 -23.49 3.06 9.97
CA THR A 247 -24.30 4.18 9.46
C THR A 247 -23.45 5.43 9.48
N LEU A 248 -23.19 6.01 8.32
CA LEU A 248 -22.40 7.23 8.16
C LEU A 248 -23.32 8.36 7.71
N GLU A 249 -23.25 9.50 8.40
CA GLU A 249 -23.92 10.73 7.98
C GLU A 249 -23.32 11.28 6.68
N PRO A 250 -24.00 12.21 5.97
CA PRO A 250 -23.40 12.94 4.86
C PRO A 250 -22.04 13.52 5.24
N TYR A 251 -20.99 13.21 4.48
CA TYR A 251 -19.61 13.62 4.80
C TYR A 251 -19.10 13.19 6.20
N GLY A 252 -19.80 12.26 6.85
CA GLY A 252 -19.48 11.77 8.16
C GLY A 252 -18.39 10.70 8.12
N ALA A 253 -17.69 10.56 9.24
CA ALA A 253 -16.65 9.57 9.40
C ALA A 253 -16.69 8.96 10.81
N LEU A 254 -16.11 7.77 10.94
CA LEU A 254 -16.08 7.00 12.16
C LEU A 254 -14.75 6.25 12.24
N PHE A 255 -14.19 6.15 13.44
CA PHE A 255 -13.11 5.21 13.70
C PHE A 255 -13.70 3.85 14.09
N VAL A 256 -13.24 2.79 13.44
CA VAL A 256 -13.45 1.40 13.82
C VAL A 256 -12.14 0.91 14.42
N VAL A 257 -12.15 0.64 15.73
CA VAL A 257 -10.99 0.27 16.56
C VAL A 257 -11.12 -1.18 17.04
#